data_AF-A0A7V9PXW4-F1
#
_entry.id   AF-A0A7V9PXW4-F1
#
_cell.length_a   1.000
_cell.length_b   1.000
_cell.length_c   1.000
_cell.angle_alpha   90.00
_cell.angle_beta   90.00
_cell.angle_gamma   90.00
#
_symmetry.space_group_name_H-M   'P 1'
#
loop_
_entity.id
_entity.type
_entity.pdbx_description
1 polymer ?
#
loop_
_entity_poly.entity_id
_entity_poly.type
_entity_poly.pdbx_seq_one_letter_code
_entity_poly.pdbx_strand_id
1 'polypeptide(L)'
;MKRITFASVAAIVAVVALGVGVLSATAGSSKSSTASTPHSMQSMTMQSQKVSASDLRSLLGRQLGEHAALAMNATNLGVTGSPAFAATAKALDRNSVELSKSIASVYGAKAGKIFLDGKFMWRAHIDFFVDYTVALAKKDKAGQSKAVANLKTYTVKFGDFLAGATGLPKLAVRNDLLGHVLELKGQIDAYSAKNYPKAATTYRAAFAHMFMTGDLLAGAIAKQQDLPK
;
A
#
# COMPACT_ATOMS: atom_id res chain seq x y z
N MET A 1 -12.42 4.94 -24.69
CA MET A 1 -12.95 3.93 -23.75
C MET A 1 -13.31 4.63 -22.45
N LYS A 2 -14.60 4.60 -22.08
CA LYS A 2 -15.19 5.38 -20.98
C LYS A 2 -14.58 4.94 -19.63
N ARG A 3 -14.07 5.92 -18.87
CA ARG A 3 -13.63 5.75 -17.48
C ARG A 3 -14.87 5.43 -16.64
N ILE A 4 -14.90 4.29 -15.97
CA ILE A 4 -15.94 3.98 -14.99
C ILE A 4 -15.57 4.75 -13.73
N THR A 5 -16.24 5.88 -13.52
CA THR A 5 -16.27 6.60 -12.25
C THR A 5 -17.08 5.78 -11.24
N PHE A 6 -16.52 5.54 -10.06
CA PHE A 6 -17.23 4.93 -8.92
C PHE A 6 -18.37 5.83 -8.48
N ALA A 7 -19.58 5.56 -9.00
CA ALA A 7 -20.81 6.17 -8.53
C ALA A 7 -21.41 5.30 -7.41
N SER A 8 -21.38 5.86 -6.21
CA SER A 8 -22.45 5.89 -5.20
C SER A 8 -23.29 4.62 -5.01
N VAL A 9 -23.04 3.91 -3.91
CA VAL A 9 -24.11 3.28 -3.13
C VAL A 9 -24.03 3.88 -1.72
N ALA A 10 -24.99 4.75 -1.41
CA ALA A 10 -25.20 5.38 -0.12
C ALA A 10 -26.57 4.98 0.43
N ALA A 11 -26.70 5.15 1.75
CA ALA A 11 -27.85 4.91 2.64
C ALA A 11 -28.04 3.43 3.05
N ILE A 12 -28.21 3.08 4.33
CA ILE A 12 -29.01 3.73 5.39
C ILE A 12 -28.31 3.52 6.75
N VAL A 13 -28.08 4.59 7.54
CA VAL A 13 -27.97 4.48 9.01
C VAL A 13 -28.65 5.68 9.65
N ALA A 14 -29.57 5.37 10.55
CA ALA A 14 -30.40 6.30 11.32
C ALA A 14 -29.60 7.07 12.38
N VAL A 15 -30.07 8.29 12.62
CA VAL A 15 -29.61 9.25 13.63
C VAL A 15 -29.94 8.77 15.04
N VAL A 16 -28.96 8.84 15.96
CA VAL A 16 -29.21 9.14 17.37
C VAL A 16 -28.14 10.13 17.84
N ALA A 17 -28.60 11.26 18.36
CA ALA A 17 -27.84 12.38 18.87
C ALA A 17 -27.48 12.22 20.37
N LEU A 18 -26.84 13.26 20.90
CA LEU A 18 -26.52 13.60 22.30
C LEU A 18 -25.08 13.19 22.71
N GLY A 19 -24.23 14.06 23.28
CA GLY A 19 -24.49 15.34 23.92
C GLY A 19 -23.25 16.22 24.05
N VAL A 20 -23.56 17.46 24.40
CA VAL A 20 -22.74 18.66 24.53
C VAL A 20 -21.81 18.59 25.74
N GLY A 21 -20.63 19.19 25.62
CA GLY A 21 -19.71 19.47 26.74
C GLY A 21 -18.76 20.61 26.40
N VAL A 22 -19.29 21.83 26.40
CA VAL A 22 -18.53 23.09 26.33
C VAL A 22 -17.90 23.36 27.69
N LEU A 23 -16.61 23.68 27.73
CA LEU A 23 -16.02 24.51 28.79
C LEU A 23 -14.91 25.38 28.21
N SER A 24 -15.24 26.67 28.12
CA SER A 24 -14.33 27.79 27.86
C SER A 24 -13.60 28.19 29.14
N ALA A 25 -12.34 28.60 29.03
CA ALA A 25 -11.67 29.67 29.77
C ALA A 25 -10.15 29.56 29.51
N THR A 26 -9.32 30.59 29.39
CA THR A 26 -9.41 32.06 29.32
C THR A 26 -8.02 32.49 28.84
N ALA A 27 -7.96 33.49 27.96
CA ALA A 27 -6.71 34.06 27.50
C ALA A 27 -5.92 34.72 28.64
N GLY A 28 -4.61 34.46 28.69
CA GLY A 28 -3.66 35.17 29.55
C GLY A 28 -2.47 35.63 28.71
N SER A 29 -2.51 36.88 28.25
CA SER A 29 -1.39 37.55 27.61
C SER A 29 -0.45 38.12 28.68
N SER A 30 0.81 37.66 28.68
CA SER A 30 1.88 38.27 29.46
C SER A 30 3.07 38.52 28.53
N LYS A 31 3.25 39.79 28.14
CA LYS A 31 4.49 40.26 27.52
C LYS A 31 5.58 40.25 28.59
N SER A 32 6.67 39.52 28.35
CA SER A 32 7.93 39.71 29.08
C SER A 32 9.02 40.00 28.05
N SER A 33 9.52 41.23 28.12
CA SER A 33 10.69 41.73 27.40
C SER A 33 11.94 41.39 28.21
N THR A 34 12.75 40.47 27.71
CA THR A 34 14.13 40.28 28.15
C THR A 34 15.04 40.22 26.93
N ALA A 35 15.92 41.21 26.84
CA ALA A 35 17.00 41.26 25.87
C ALA A 35 17.88 40.02 26.02
N SER A 36 18.15 39.34 24.91
CA SER A 36 19.09 38.23 24.84
C SER A 36 20.14 38.55 23.78
N THR A 37 21.38 38.50 24.24
CA THR A 37 22.66 38.57 23.54
C THR A 37 22.62 37.93 22.16
N PRO A 38 23.27 38.50 21.12
CA PRO A 38 23.35 37.85 19.81
C PRO A 38 24.25 36.62 19.92
N HIS A 39 23.66 35.45 20.14
CA HIS A 39 24.31 34.20 19.82
C HIS A 39 24.50 34.14 18.31
N SER A 40 25.76 34.16 17.90
CA SER A 40 26.19 33.80 16.55
C SER A 40 25.48 32.53 16.13
N MET A 41 24.51 32.66 15.22
CA MET A 41 23.94 31.52 14.51
C MET A 41 25.06 30.97 13.64
N GLN A 42 25.86 30.06 14.21
CA GLN A 42 26.61 29.11 13.43
C GLN A 42 25.59 28.48 12.49
N SER A 43 25.71 28.77 11.20
CA SER A 43 24.90 28.14 10.18
C SER A 43 25.01 26.64 10.38
N MET A 44 24.01 26.02 11.02
CA MET A 44 23.74 24.61 10.83
C MET A 44 23.31 24.52 9.37
N THR A 45 24.29 24.38 8.48
CA THR A 45 24.09 23.68 7.23
C THR A 45 23.45 22.36 7.61
N MET A 46 22.12 22.31 7.49
CA MET A 46 21.37 21.08 7.42
C MET A 46 21.95 20.34 6.24
N GLN A 47 22.98 19.53 6.49
CA GLN A 47 23.44 18.54 5.54
C GLN A 47 22.19 17.73 5.23
N SER A 48 21.71 17.84 3.99
CA SER A 48 20.72 16.94 3.44
C SER A 48 21.25 15.53 3.70
N GLN A 49 20.75 14.86 4.73
CA GLN A 49 21.17 13.49 5.02
C GLN A 49 20.91 12.69 3.75
N LYS A 50 21.98 12.13 3.18
CA LYS A 50 21.85 11.21 2.05
C LYS A 50 21.03 10.02 2.55
N VAL A 51 19.96 9.68 1.82
CA VAL A 51 19.15 8.48 2.11
C VAL A 51 20.07 7.26 2.11
N SER A 52 20.10 6.53 3.22
CA SER A 52 20.90 5.31 3.33
C SER A 52 20.16 4.10 2.74
N ALA A 53 20.90 3.02 2.50
CA ALA A 53 20.33 1.74 2.11
C ALA A 53 19.38 1.18 3.19
N SER A 54 19.71 1.40 4.47
CA SER A 54 18.87 1.00 5.60
C SER A 54 17.59 1.82 5.70
N ASP A 55 17.62 3.12 5.40
CA ASP A 55 16.42 3.96 5.31
C ASP A 55 15.48 3.48 4.20
N LEU A 56 16.03 3.20 3.01
CA LEU A 56 15.23 2.71 1.88
C LEU A 56 14.59 1.35 2.18
N ARG A 57 15.35 0.43 2.79
CA ARG A 57 14.86 -0.88 3.23
C ARG A 57 13.69 -0.73 4.20
N SER A 58 13.84 0.07 5.25
CA SER A 58 12.79 0.32 6.23
C SER A 58 11.56 0.99 5.60
N LEU A 59 11.76 1.96 4.70
CA LEU A 59 10.69 2.65 4.00
C LEU A 59 9.86 1.68 3.14
N LEU A 60 10.52 0.92 2.25
CA LEU A 60 9.84 -0.01 1.36
C LEU A 60 9.19 -1.16 2.12
N GLY A 61 9.87 -1.74 3.12
CA GLY A 61 9.30 -2.77 3.97
C GLY A 61 8.03 -2.31 4.68
N ARG A 62 8.04 -1.10 5.24
CA ARG A 62 6.84 -0.52 5.88
C ARG A 62 5.71 -0.28 4.89
N GLN A 63 5.99 0.34 3.74
CA GLN A 63 4.97 0.66 2.74
C GLN A 63 4.32 -0.61 2.16
N LEU A 64 5.14 -1.62 1.81
CA LEU A 64 4.65 -2.88 1.25
C LEU A 64 3.92 -3.73 2.30
N GLY A 65 4.42 -3.81 3.53
CA GLY A 65 3.73 -4.49 4.63
C GLY A 65 2.37 -3.86 4.94
N GLU A 66 2.31 -2.52 5.02
CA GLU A 66 1.06 -1.77 5.17
C GLU A 66 0.11 -2.01 3.99
N HIS A 67 0.63 -2.05 2.75
CA HIS A 67 -0.17 -2.38 1.57
C HIS A 67 -0.85 -3.75 1.71
N ALA A 68 -0.09 -4.80 2.07
CA ALA A 68 -0.65 -6.13 2.23
C ALA A 68 -1.73 -6.19 3.31
N ALA A 69 -1.49 -5.54 4.46
CA ALA A 69 -2.46 -5.44 5.54
C ALA A 69 -3.75 -4.74 5.09
N LEU A 70 -3.63 -3.57 4.45
CA LEU A 70 -4.77 -2.80 3.95
C LEU A 70 -5.54 -3.55 2.86
N ALA A 71 -4.85 -4.26 1.96
CA ALA A 71 -5.46 -5.05 0.91
C ALA A 71 -6.29 -6.20 1.49
N MET A 72 -5.72 -7.00 2.41
CA MET A 72 -6.45 -8.09 3.07
C MET A 72 -7.61 -7.57 3.92
N ASN A 73 -7.45 -6.43 4.61
CA ASN A 73 -8.54 -5.81 5.36
C ASN A 73 -9.66 -5.34 4.42
N ALA A 74 -9.33 -4.69 3.31
CA ALA A 74 -10.31 -4.25 2.32
C ALA A 74 -11.06 -5.44 1.72
N THR A 75 -10.38 -6.53 1.33
CA THR A 75 -11.04 -7.70 0.76
C THR A 75 -11.89 -8.45 1.79
N ASN A 76 -11.46 -8.57 3.06
CA ASN A 76 -12.28 -9.13 4.14
C ASN A 76 -13.58 -8.32 4.37
N LEU A 77 -13.47 -6.98 4.35
CA LEU A 77 -14.62 -6.08 4.44
C LEU A 77 -15.51 -6.19 3.20
N GLY A 78 -14.92 -6.39 2.02
CA GLY A 78 -15.64 -6.65 0.77
C GLY A 78 -16.42 -7.97 0.81
N VAL A 79 -15.83 -9.05 1.35
CA VAL A 79 -16.50 -10.35 1.54
C VAL A 79 -17.73 -10.20 2.44
N THR A 80 -17.65 -9.38 3.49
CA THR A 80 -18.73 -9.19 4.47
C THR A 80 -19.72 -8.08 4.11
N GLY A 81 -19.47 -7.33 3.03
CA GLY A 81 -20.30 -6.18 2.64
C GLY A 81 -20.26 -5.03 3.64
N SER A 82 -19.18 -4.91 4.41
CA SER A 82 -19.08 -3.91 5.49
C SER A 82 -19.04 -2.47 4.95
N PRO A 83 -19.76 -1.51 5.57
CA PRO A 83 -19.71 -0.11 5.18
C PRO A 83 -18.32 0.52 5.35
N ALA A 84 -17.46 -0.09 6.18
CA ALA A 84 -16.07 0.35 6.35
C ALA A 84 -15.18 0.08 5.12
N PHE A 85 -15.65 -0.71 4.14
CA PHE A 85 -14.91 -1.03 2.92
C PHE A 85 -14.37 0.22 2.22
N ALA A 86 -15.20 1.24 2.02
CA ALA A 86 -14.80 2.45 1.29
C ALA A 86 -13.67 3.21 1.98
N ALA A 87 -13.68 3.29 3.32
CA ALA A 87 -12.63 3.95 4.09
C ALA A 87 -11.30 3.18 3.98
N THR A 88 -11.34 1.85 4.07
CA THR A 88 -10.16 0.99 3.96
C THR A 88 -9.59 0.99 2.53
N ALA A 89 -10.46 0.94 1.50
CA ALA A 89 -10.05 1.06 0.10
C ALA A 89 -9.36 2.41 -0.18
N LYS A 90 -9.88 3.51 0.40
CA LYS A 90 -9.22 4.82 0.33
C LYS A 90 -7.86 4.84 1.02
N ALA A 91 -7.71 4.13 2.15
CA ALA A 91 -6.41 4.01 2.83
C ALA A 91 -5.41 3.20 1.98
N LEU A 92 -5.86 2.10 1.37
CA LEU A 92 -5.05 1.28 0.46
C LEU A 92 -4.55 2.10 -0.74
N ASP A 93 -5.41 2.91 -1.37
CA ASP A 93 -4.99 3.76 -2.49
C ASP A 93 -4.02 4.87 -2.04
N ARG A 94 -4.21 5.46 -0.85
CA ARG A 94 -3.24 6.43 -0.31
C ARG A 94 -1.86 5.79 -0.13
N ASN A 95 -1.79 4.59 0.45
CA ASN A 95 -0.52 3.86 0.57
C ASN A 95 0.10 3.58 -0.81
N SER A 96 -0.73 3.19 -1.80
CA SER A 96 -0.29 2.96 -3.18
C SER A 96 0.30 4.22 -3.84
N VAL A 97 -0.31 5.38 -3.61
CA VAL A 97 0.21 6.68 -4.07
C VAL A 97 1.55 6.99 -3.40
N GLU A 98 1.68 6.80 -2.09
CA GLU A 98 2.95 7.04 -1.39
C GLU A 98 4.07 6.11 -1.88
N LEU A 99 3.77 4.83 -2.10
CA LEU A 99 4.73 3.90 -2.67
C LEU A 99 5.17 4.35 -4.08
N SER A 100 4.23 4.82 -4.91
CA SER A 100 4.58 5.35 -6.24
C SER A 100 5.50 6.56 -6.20
N LYS A 101 5.38 7.41 -5.16
CA LYS A 101 6.28 8.56 -4.95
C LYS A 101 7.68 8.09 -4.56
N SER A 102 7.79 7.06 -3.72
CA SER A 102 9.07 6.43 -3.37
C SER A 102 9.75 5.79 -4.59
N ILE A 103 8.99 5.21 -5.52
CA ILE A 103 9.54 4.76 -6.81
C ILE A 103 9.94 5.95 -7.69
N ALA A 104 9.13 7.00 -7.73
CA ALA A 104 9.41 8.21 -8.51
C ALA A 104 10.66 8.95 -8.04
N SER A 105 10.99 8.92 -6.74
CA SER A 105 12.19 9.57 -6.21
C SER A 105 13.48 8.90 -6.67
N VAL A 106 13.42 7.63 -7.09
CA VAL A 106 14.58 6.88 -7.60
C VAL A 106 14.63 6.87 -9.13
N TYR A 107 13.50 6.57 -9.77
CA TYR A 107 13.43 6.30 -11.22
C TYR A 107 12.74 7.43 -12.02
N GLY A 108 12.39 8.54 -11.35
CA GLY A 108 11.75 9.70 -11.96
C GLY A 108 10.22 9.60 -12.05
N ALA A 109 9.58 10.77 -12.23
CA ALA A 109 8.12 10.91 -12.22
C ALA A 109 7.40 10.02 -13.24
N LYS A 110 7.98 9.81 -14.42
CA LYS A 110 7.40 8.92 -15.45
C LYS A 110 7.33 7.48 -14.98
N ALA A 111 8.37 6.98 -14.31
CA ALA A 111 8.40 5.62 -13.79
C ALA A 111 7.38 5.43 -12.67
N GLY A 112 7.28 6.37 -11.72
CA GLY A 112 6.27 6.33 -10.66
C GLY A 112 4.83 6.36 -11.20
N LYS A 113 4.57 7.15 -12.25
CA LYS A 113 3.25 7.15 -12.90
C LYS A 113 2.93 5.83 -13.61
N ILE A 114 3.91 5.23 -14.30
CA ILE A 114 3.72 3.91 -14.94
C ILE A 114 3.51 2.84 -13.87
N PHE A 115 4.31 2.85 -12.80
CA PHE A 115 4.15 1.96 -11.66
C PHE A 115 2.72 2.01 -11.10
N LEU A 116 2.18 3.21 -10.88
CA LEU A 116 0.87 3.37 -10.26
C LEU A 116 -0.30 3.05 -11.22
N ASP A 117 -0.28 3.66 -12.41
CA ASP A 117 -1.45 3.72 -13.30
C ASP A 117 -1.28 2.91 -14.62
N GLY A 118 -0.14 2.24 -14.79
CA GLY A 118 0.10 1.45 -15.99
C GLY A 118 -0.81 0.23 -16.08
N LYS A 119 -1.02 -0.25 -17.31
CA LYS A 119 -1.81 -1.47 -17.54
C LYS A 119 -1.10 -2.67 -16.91
N PHE A 120 -1.80 -3.42 -16.06
CA PHE A 120 -1.21 -4.51 -15.26
C PHE A 120 -0.05 -4.03 -14.36
N MET A 121 -0.19 -2.83 -13.79
CA MET A 121 0.72 -2.31 -12.76
C MET A 121 -0.03 -2.20 -11.43
N TRP A 122 0.41 -1.32 -10.52
CA TRP A 122 0.05 -1.38 -9.11
C TRP A 122 -1.43 -1.19 -8.79
N ARG A 123 -2.15 -0.26 -9.44
CA ARG A 123 -3.61 -0.18 -9.17
C ARG A 123 -4.38 -1.34 -9.77
N ALA A 124 -3.91 -1.86 -10.90
CA ALA A 124 -4.60 -2.94 -11.61
C ALA A 124 -4.65 -4.24 -10.80
N HIS A 125 -3.60 -4.61 -10.04
CA HIS A 125 -3.66 -5.83 -9.24
C HIS A 125 -4.62 -5.71 -8.06
N ILE A 126 -4.77 -4.51 -7.49
CA ILE A 126 -5.77 -4.25 -6.45
C ILE A 126 -7.16 -4.50 -7.01
N ASP A 127 -7.46 -3.97 -8.20
CA ASP A 127 -8.74 -4.19 -8.89
C ASP A 127 -8.98 -5.69 -9.15
N PHE A 128 -7.95 -6.46 -9.54
CA PHE A 128 -8.10 -7.90 -9.74
C PHE A 128 -8.40 -8.67 -8.44
N PHE A 129 -7.87 -8.24 -7.30
CA PHE A 129 -8.28 -8.80 -6.00
C PHE A 129 -9.71 -8.43 -5.64
N VAL A 130 -10.14 -7.21 -5.92
CA VAL A 130 -11.55 -6.79 -5.74
C VAL A 130 -12.48 -7.61 -6.63
N ASP A 131 -12.14 -7.79 -7.91
CA ASP A 131 -12.88 -8.65 -8.85
C ASP A 131 -13.00 -10.08 -8.31
N TYR A 132 -11.89 -10.63 -7.79
CA TYR A 132 -11.87 -11.96 -7.18
C TYR A 132 -12.81 -12.03 -5.97
N THR A 133 -12.72 -11.06 -5.05
CA THR A 133 -13.58 -10.98 -3.86
C THR A 133 -15.06 -10.88 -4.22
N VAL A 134 -15.42 -10.04 -5.18
CA VAL A 134 -16.81 -9.89 -5.65
C VAL A 134 -17.31 -11.19 -6.30
N ALA A 135 -16.50 -11.82 -7.14
CA ALA A 135 -16.83 -13.09 -7.78
C ALA A 135 -16.95 -14.23 -6.74
N LEU A 136 -16.14 -14.21 -5.68
CA LEU A 136 -16.23 -15.16 -4.58
C LEU A 136 -17.55 -15.00 -3.82
N ALA A 137 -17.91 -13.77 -3.43
CA ALA A 137 -19.18 -13.48 -2.75
C ALA A 137 -20.41 -13.89 -3.58
N LYS A 138 -20.34 -13.70 -4.90
CA LYS A 138 -21.40 -14.10 -5.86
C LYS A 138 -21.38 -15.58 -6.25
N LYS A 139 -20.41 -16.36 -5.75
CA LYS A 139 -20.14 -17.76 -6.18
C LYS A 139 -19.91 -17.90 -7.71
N ASP A 140 -19.47 -16.83 -8.36
CA ASP A 140 -19.15 -16.79 -9.79
C ASP A 140 -17.76 -17.40 -10.06
N LYS A 141 -17.75 -18.64 -10.53
CA LYS A 141 -16.52 -19.38 -10.85
C LYS A 141 -15.79 -18.85 -12.08
N ALA A 142 -16.51 -18.31 -13.06
CA ALA A 142 -15.89 -17.72 -14.24
C ALA A 142 -15.19 -16.40 -13.88
N GLY A 143 -15.84 -15.56 -13.08
CA GLY A 143 -15.26 -14.33 -12.54
C GLY A 143 -14.02 -14.60 -11.68
N GLN A 144 -14.08 -15.60 -10.78
CA GLN A 144 -12.92 -16.04 -9.97
C GLN A 144 -11.75 -16.44 -10.87
N SER A 145 -12.00 -17.26 -11.89
CA SER A 145 -10.96 -17.75 -12.81
C SER A 145 -10.34 -16.62 -13.63
N LYS A 146 -11.17 -15.67 -14.10
CA LYS A 146 -10.71 -14.49 -14.83
C LYS A 146 -9.82 -13.59 -13.97
N ALA A 147 -10.23 -13.31 -12.73
CA ALA A 147 -9.43 -12.50 -11.80
C ALA A 147 -8.07 -13.15 -11.50
N VAL A 148 -8.04 -14.48 -11.30
CA VAL A 148 -6.80 -15.24 -11.12
C VAL A 148 -5.91 -15.18 -12.36
N ALA A 149 -6.47 -15.29 -13.57
CA ALA A 149 -5.70 -15.16 -14.81
C ALA A 149 -5.09 -13.76 -14.98
N ASN A 150 -5.85 -12.72 -14.61
CA ASN A 150 -5.35 -11.35 -14.61
C ASN A 150 -4.23 -11.14 -13.59
N LEU A 151 -4.35 -11.69 -12.38
CA LEU A 151 -3.30 -11.66 -11.36
C LEU A 151 -2.02 -12.36 -11.83
N LYS A 152 -2.13 -13.53 -12.48
CA LYS A 152 -0.97 -14.22 -13.09
C LYS A 152 -0.33 -13.39 -14.21
N THR A 153 -1.14 -12.69 -15.00
CA THR A 153 -0.62 -11.79 -16.04
C THR A 153 0.09 -10.58 -15.42
N TYR A 154 -0.45 -10.06 -14.31
CA TYR A 154 0.18 -9.00 -13.53
C TYR A 154 1.56 -9.41 -13.01
N THR A 155 1.71 -10.58 -12.39
CA THR A 155 3.01 -11.01 -11.82
C THR A 155 4.10 -11.06 -12.88
N VAL A 156 3.75 -11.45 -14.12
CA VAL A 156 4.68 -11.42 -15.27
C VAL A 156 5.01 -9.99 -15.69
N LYS A 157 4.00 -9.16 -15.97
CA LYS A 157 4.20 -7.82 -16.53
C LYS A 157 4.85 -6.85 -15.54
N PHE A 158 4.34 -6.84 -14.31
CA PHE A 158 4.88 -6.01 -13.25
C PHE A 158 6.24 -6.53 -12.76
N GLY A 159 6.41 -7.85 -12.67
CA GLY A 159 7.71 -8.45 -12.36
C GLY A 159 8.79 -8.09 -13.39
N ASP A 160 8.44 -8.08 -14.69
CA ASP A 160 9.36 -7.63 -15.74
C ASP A 160 9.69 -6.15 -15.65
N PHE A 161 8.71 -5.32 -15.31
CA PHE A 161 8.92 -3.89 -15.08
C PHE A 161 9.90 -3.65 -13.94
N LEU A 162 9.69 -4.31 -12.78
CA LEU A 162 10.59 -4.21 -11.63
C LEU A 162 11.98 -4.77 -11.93
N ALA A 163 12.08 -5.93 -12.56
CA ALA A 163 13.35 -6.54 -12.95
C ALA A 163 14.13 -5.65 -13.93
N GLY A 164 13.44 -5.03 -14.90
CA GLY A 164 14.04 -4.07 -15.82
C GLY A 164 14.58 -2.82 -15.13
N ALA A 165 13.88 -2.31 -14.11
CA ALA A 165 14.33 -1.15 -13.34
C ALA A 165 15.49 -1.48 -12.39
N THR A 166 15.45 -2.63 -11.73
CA THR A 166 16.37 -3.01 -10.64
C THR A 166 17.56 -3.87 -11.07
N GLY A 167 17.51 -4.46 -12.27
CA GLY A 167 18.50 -5.43 -12.74
C GLY A 167 18.39 -6.82 -12.07
N LEU A 168 17.36 -7.06 -11.27
CA LEU A 168 17.11 -8.37 -10.64
C LEU A 168 16.74 -9.44 -11.69
N PRO A 169 17.01 -10.73 -11.44
CA PRO A 169 16.60 -11.80 -12.33
C PRO A 169 15.07 -11.84 -12.50
N LYS A 170 14.57 -11.72 -13.73
CA LYS A 170 13.12 -11.69 -14.05
C LYS A 170 12.35 -12.83 -13.39
N LEU A 171 12.87 -14.05 -13.47
CA LEU A 171 12.20 -15.23 -12.90
C LEU A 171 12.07 -15.13 -11.38
N ALA A 172 13.08 -14.61 -10.69
CA ALA A 172 13.05 -14.45 -9.24
C ALA A 172 11.95 -13.45 -8.83
N VAL A 173 11.91 -12.27 -9.48
CA VAL A 173 10.89 -11.24 -9.18
C VAL A 173 9.47 -11.73 -9.50
N ARG A 174 9.28 -12.41 -10.63
CA ARG A 174 7.96 -12.96 -11.00
C ARG A 174 7.48 -14.02 -10.00
N ASN A 175 8.39 -14.87 -9.52
CA ASN A 175 8.05 -15.93 -8.55
C ASN A 175 7.74 -15.34 -7.17
N ASP A 176 8.49 -14.35 -6.71
CA ASP A 176 8.25 -13.60 -5.48
C ASP A 176 6.82 -13.00 -5.49
N LEU A 177 6.50 -12.24 -6.54
CA LEU A 177 5.17 -11.65 -6.72
C LEU A 177 4.06 -12.70 -6.82
N LEU A 178 4.31 -13.81 -7.53
CA LEU A 178 3.33 -14.90 -7.63
C LEU A 178 3.06 -15.55 -6.27
N GLY A 179 4.11 -15.79 -5.48
CA GLY A 179 3.97 -16.31 -4.12
C GLY A 179 3.07 -15.41 -3.28
N HIS A 180 3.36 -14.10 -3.26
CA HIS A 180 2.55 -13.15 -2.50
C HIS A 180 1.09 -13.08 -2.97
N VAL A 181 0.87 -13.07 -4.29
CA VAL A 181 -0.47 -13.07 -4.87
C VAL A 181 -1.28 -14.30 -4.44
N LEU A 182 -0.64 -15.47 -4.40
CA LEU A 182 -1.28 -16.71 -3.97
C LEU A 182 -1.58 -16.72 -2.47
N GLU A 183 -0.73 -16.10 -1.64
CA GLU A 183 -0.99 -15.93 -0.21
C GLU A 183 -2.22 -15.05 0.04
N LEU A 184 -2.32 -13.89 -0.62
CA LEU A 184 -3.50 -13.01 -0.50
C LEU A 184 -4.77 -13.72 -0.94
N LYS A 185 -4.73 -14.39 -2.09
CA LYS A 185 -5.87 -15.19 -2.56
C LYS A 185 -6.25 -16.26 -1.53
N GLY A 186 -5.27 -16.99 -0.99
CA GLY A 186 -5.47 -18.01 0.03
C GLY A 186 -6.06 -17.47 1.33
N GLN A 187 -5.66 -16.26 1.72
CA GLN A 187 -6.24 -15.56 2.88
C GLN A 187 -7.71 -15.19 2.63
N ILE A 188 -8.04 -14.64 1.45
CA ILE A 188 -9.42 -14.31 1.06
C ILE A 188 -10.29 -15.55 1.04
N ASP A 189 -9.80 -16.65 0.45
CA ASP A 189 -10.50 -17.94 0.40
C ASP A 189 -10.78 -18.48 1.81
N ALA A 190 -9.78 -18.47 2.69
CA ALA A 190 -9.92 -18.94 4.06
C ALA A 190 -10.89 -18.07 4.86
N TYR A 191 -10.82 -16.75 4.71
CA TYR A 191 -11.71 -15.81 5.38
C TYR A 191 -13.16 -15.97 4.92
N SER A 192 -13.40 -16.07 3.61
CA SER A 192 -14.73 -16.31 3.04
C SER A 192 -15.32 -17.66 3.47
N ALA A 193 -14.48 -18.67 3.68
CA ALA A 193 -14.88 -19.97 4.21
C ALA A 193 -15.03 -20.00 5.74
N LYS A 194 -14.89 -18.85 6.42
CA LYS A 194 -14.89 -18.72 7.89
C LYS A 194 -13.82 -19.55 8.61
N ASN A 195 -12.77 -19.96 7.89
CA ASN A 195 -11.59 -20.59 8.47
C ASN A 195 -10.61 -19.51 8.96
N TYR A 196 -11.00 -18.84 10.04
CA TYR A 196 -10.23 -17.72 10.60
C TYR A 196 -8.82 -18.10 11.10
N PRO A 197 -8.58 -19.29 11.69
CA PRO A 197 -7.22 -19.69 12.04
C PRO A 197 -6.28 -19.73 10.84
N LYS A 198 -6.75 -20.31 9.71
CA LYS A 198 -5.97 -20.31 8.46
C LYS A 198 -5.83 -18.90 7.91
N ALA A 199 -6.91 -18.11 7.88
CA ALA A 199 -6.88 -16.73 7.39
C ALA A 199 -5.87 -15.88 8.17
N ALA A 200 -5.83 -16.00 9.50
CA ALA A 200 -4.89 -15.26 10.35
C ALA A 200 -3.44 -15.69 10.14
N THR A 201 -3.18 -16.99 9.97
CA THR A 201 -1.84 -17.51 9.66
C THR A 201 -1.37 -17.03 8.29
N THR A 202 -2.22 -17.13 7.26
CA THR A 202 -1.88 -16.65 5.92
C THR A 202 -1.73 -15.11 5.89
N TYR A 203 -2.53 -14.38 6.67
CA TYR A 203 -2.37 -12.93 6.82
C TYR A 203 -0.97 -12.57 7.32
N ARG A 204 -0.50 -13.21 8.39
CA ARG A 204 0.85 -12.96 8.93
C ARG A 204 1.94 -13.32 7.93
N ALA A 205 1.80 -14.43 7.20
CA ALA A 205 2.74 -14.84 6.16
C ALA A 205 2.80 -13.82 5.02
N ALA A 206 1.66 -13.43 4.47
CA ALA A 206 1.57 -12.43 3.40
C ALA A 206 2.14 -11.07 3.81
N PHE A 207 1.88 -10.64 5.04
CA PHE A 207 2.45 -9.42 5.60
C PHE A 207 3.98 -9.51 5.71
N ALA A 208 4.51 -10.61 6.25
CA ALA A 208 5.95 -10.82 6.40
C ALA A 208 6.68 -10.92 5.04
N HIS A 209 6.06 -11.57 4.05
CA HIS A 209 6.60 -11.67 2.69
C HIS A 209 6.88 -10.29 2.08
N MET A 210 6.02 -9.30 2.34
CA MET A 210 6.26 -7.94 1.84
C MET A 210 7.49 -7.23 2.43
N PHE A 211 7.94 -7.62 3.62
CA PHE A 211 9.25 -7.16 4.10
C PHE A 211 10.40 -7.82 3.33
N MET A 212 10.28 -9.10 2.99
CA MET A 212 11.28 -9.79 2.16
C MET A 212 11.36 -9.18 0.75
N THR A 213 10.22 -8.87 0.13
CA THR A 213 10.17 -8.16 -1.16
C THR A 213 10.75 -6.75 -1.03
N GLY A 214 10.43 -6.04 0.06
CA GLY A 214 11.01 -4.73 0.36
C GLY A 214 12.53 -4.77 0.47
N ASP A 215 13.06 -5.78 1.16
CA ASP A 215 14.50 -6.01 1.30
C ASP A 215 15.17 -6.28 -0.05
N LEU A 216 14.55 -7.14 -0.87
CA LEU A 216 15.04 -7.48 -2.20
C LEU A 216 15.13 -6.23 -3.11
N LEU A 217 14.06 -5.43 -3.15
CA LEU A 217 14.00 -4.23 -3.98
C LEU A 217 14.95 -3.15 -3.46
N ALA A 218 14.94 -2.89 -2.15
CA ALA A 218 15.82 -1.90 -1.53
C ALA A 218 17.29 -2.25 -1.75
N GLY A 219 17.68 -3.53 -1.60
CA GLY A 219 19.04 -3.98 -1.84
C GLY A 219 19.50 -3.77 -3.28
N ALA A 220 18.62 -4.07 -4.25
CA ALA A 220 18.92 -3.84 -5.66
C ALA A 220 19.06 -2.35 -5.99
N ILE A 221 18.13 -1.52 -5.52
CA ILE A 221 18.15 -0.07 -5.72
C ILE A 221 19.39 0.55 -5.06
N ALA A 222 19.68 0.19 -3.81
CA ALA A 222 20.84 0.70 -3.08
C ALA A 222 22.15 0.41 -3.81
N LYS A 223 22.28 -0.80 -4.38
CA LYS A 223 23.43 -1.18 -5.21
C LYS A 223 23.52 -0.36 -6.51
N GLN A 224 22.39 -0.07 -7.16
CA GLN A 224 22.36 0.74 -8.40
C GLN A 224 22.70 2.21 -8.15
N GLN A 225 22.28 2.75 -7.01
CA GLN A 225 22.41 4.16 -6.65
C GLN A 225 23.65 4.47 -5.79
N ASP A 226 24.48 3.46 -5.49
CA ASP A 226 25.65 3.55 -4.61
C ASP A 226 25.32 4.22 -3.25
N LEU A 227 24.20 3.78 -2.64
CA LEU A 227 23.74 4.36 -1.38
C LEU A 227 24.66 3.95 -0.21
N PRO A 228 24.94 4.86 0.73
CA PRO A 228 25.67 4.51 1.95
C PRO A 228 24.87 3.48 2.75
N LYS A 229 25.57 2.56 3.42
CA LYS A 229 24.96 1.55 4.29
C LYS A 229 24.23 2.19 5.47
#